data_AF-J4ICQ7-F1
#
_entry.id   AF-J4ICQ7-F1
#
_cell.length_a   1.000
_cell.length_b   1.000
_cell.length_c   1.000
_cell.angle_alpha   90.00
_cell.angle_beta   90.00
_cell.angle_gamma   90.00
#
_symmetry.space_group_name_H-M   'P 1'
#
loop_
_entity.id
_entity.type
_entity.pdbx_description
1 polymer ?
#
loop_
_entity_poly.entity_id
_entity_poly.type
_entity_poly.pdbx_seq_one_letter_code
_entity_poly.pdbx_strand_id
1 'polypeptide(L)'
;MGSLEFTHQLHCLNALRKYTYREYYDGRDPLFDARADTIRAHADHCIEMLRQTLMCHADTGLITYDWVAGYSTQYPDFSTRHVCRDFPRVLRWAYDHQVGSPEERVVRLADNVDLAEEP
;
A
#
# COMPACT_ATOMS: atom_id res chain seq x y z
N MET A 1 -6.91 -16.90 -4.75
CA MET A 1 -7.37 -16.12 -3.57
C MET A 1 -7.38 -14.65 -3.96
N GLY A 2 -8.20 -13.82 -3.30
CA GLY A 2 -8.26 -12.39 -3.58
C GLY A 2 -8.48 -11.59 -2.31
N SER A 3 -8.00 -10.35 -2.28
CA SER A 3 -8.19 -9.38 -1.20
C SER A 3 -8.71 -8.06 -1.78
N LEU A 4 -9.30 -7.21 -0.95
CA LEU A 4 -9.64 -5.85 -1.37
C LEU A 4 -8.36 -5.02 -1.46
N GLU A 5 -8.16 -4.31 -2.56
CA GLU A 5 -6.91 -3.58 -2.82
C GLU A 5 -6.49 -2.64 -1.69
N PHE A 6 -7.43 -1.97 -1.00
CA PHE A 6 -7.09 -1.03 0.07
C PHE A 6 -6.31 -1.69 1.21
N THR A 7 -6.53 -2.98 1.47
CA THR A 7 -5.75 -3.69 2.51
C THR A 7 -4.31 -3.86 2.09
N HIS A 8 -4.07 -4.14 0.80
CA HIS A 8 -2.72 -4.25 0.24
C HIS A 8 -2.04 -2.88 0.16
N GLN A 9 -2.77 -1.83 -0.25
CA GLN A 9 -2.25 -0.45 -0.27
C GLN A 9 -1.81 0.01 1.13
N LEU A 10 -2.61 -0.26 2.18
CA LEU A 10 -2.24 0.06 3.56
C LEU A 10 -1.05 -0.78 4.05
N HIS A 11 -0.96 -2.05 3.65
CA HIS A 11 0.23 -2.89 3.90
C HIS A 11 1.46 -2.29 3.23
N CYS A 12 1.40 -1.91 1.95
CA CYS A 12 2.48 -1.27 1.22
C CYS A 12 2.96 0.01 1.92
N LEU A 13 2.02 0.87 2.33
CA LEU A 13 2.35 2.09 3.08
C LEU A 13 3.05 1.78 4.41
N ASN A 14 2.57 0.80 5.16
CA ASN A 14 3.20 0.40 6.43
C ASN A 14 4.58 -0.25 6.22
N ALA A 15 4.73 -1.06 5.17
CA ALA A 15 6.02 -1.66 4.81
C ALA A 15 7.05 -0.57 4.46
N LEU A 16 6.66 0.44 3.67
CA LEU A 16 7.54 1.58 3.36
C LEU A 16 7.86 2.41 4.60
N ARG A 17 6.87 2.67 5.47
CA ARG A 17 7.10 3.33 6.76
C ARG A 17 8.13 2.56 7.59
N LYS A 18 8.04 1.24 7.69
CA LYS A 18 9.04 0.44 8.41
C LYS A 18 10.40 0.48 7.72
N TYR A 19 10.42 0.46 6.38
CA TYR A 19 11.64 0.53 5.58
C TYR A 19 12.41 1.84 5.82
N THR A 20 11.72 2.96 6.07
CA THR A 20 12.39 4.25 6.41
C THR A 20 12.95 4.30 7.83
N TYR A 21 12.61 3.35 8.69
CA TYR A 21 13.09 3.24 10.08
C TYR A 21 13.71 1.85 10.33
N ARG A 22 14.54 1.38 9.40
CA ARG A 22 15.14 0.04 9.46
C ARG A 22 15.93 -0.21 10.72
N GLU A 23 16.65 0.78 11.21
CA GLU A 23 17.39 0.72 12.46
C GLU A 23 16.53 0.32 13.67
N TYR A 24 15.23 0.60 13.61
CA TYR A 24 14.28 0.19 14.62
C TYR A 24 13.65 -1.18 14.33
N TYR A 25 13.37 -1.52 13.08
CA TYR A 25 12.58 -2.70 12.73
C TYR A 25 13.40 -3.94 12.34
N ASP A 26 14.67 -3.78 11.99
CA ASP A 26 15.55 -4.91 11.68
C ASP A 26 15.66 -5.85 12.89
N GLY A 27 15.44 -7.15 12.67
CA GLY A 27 15.39 -8.17 13.72
C GLY A 27 14.18 -8.12 14.65
N ARG A 28 13.20 -7.23 14.39
CA ARG A 28 11.94 -7.12 15.16
C ARG A 28 10.70 -7.41 14.33
N ASP A 29 10.80 -7.29 13.01
CA ASP A 29 9.69 -7.47 12.10
C ASP A 29 10.05 -8.49 11.03
N PRO A 30 9.22 -9.54 10.81
CA PRO A 30 9.50 -10.59 9.83
C PRO A 30 9.67 -10.09 8.40
N LEU A 31 9.16 -8.89 8.09
CA LEU A 31 9.38 -8.24 6.79
C LEU A 31 10.88 -8.07 6.47
N PHE A 32 11.74 -8.02 7.48
CA PHE A 32 13.19 -7.80 7.34
C PHE A 32 14.04 -9.07 7.55
N ASP A 33 13.42 -10.23 7.74
CA ASP A 33 14.13 -11.51 7.90
C ASP A 33 14.61 -12.09 6.56
N ALA A 34 14.12 -11.53 5.44
CA ALA A 34 14.52 -11.91 4.10
C ALA A 34 15.89 -11.33 3.69
N ARG A 35 16.42 -11.81 2.56
CA ARG A 35 17.64 -11.25 1.99
C ARG A 35 17.46 -9.78 1.60
N ALA A 36 18.53 -9.00 1.62
CA ALA A 36 18.49 -7.57 1.33
C ALA A 36 17.89 -7.23 -0.04
N ASP A 37 18.17 -8.04 -1.07
CA ASP A 37 17.59 -7.93 -2.42
C ASP A 37 16.07 -8.15 -2.40
N THR A 38 15.59 -9.19 -1.70
CA THR A 38 14.16 -9.46 -1.52
C THR A 38 13.45 -8.30 -0.82
N ILE A 39 14.03 -7.75 0.25
CA ILE A 39 13.40 -6.64 0.97
C ILE A 39 13.37 -5.37 0.09
N ARG A 40 14.40 -5.14 -0.71
CA ARG A 40 14.39 -4.02 -1.67
C ARG A 40 13.30 -4.21 -2.71
N ALA A 41 13.23 -5.39 -3.33
CA ALA A 41 12.20 -5.72 -4.33
C ALA A 41 10.79 -5.56 -3.76
N HIS A 42 10.54 -5.99 -2.52
CA HIS A 42 9.24 -5.80 -1.85
C HIS A 42 8.88 -4.32 -1.75
N ALA A 43 9.84 -3.47 -1.40
CA ALA A 43 9.59 -2.05 -1.27
C ALA A 43 9.46 -1.33 -2.64
N ASP A 44 10.16 -1.79 -3.68
CA ASP A 44 9.92 -1.33 -5.06
C ASP A 44 8.51 -1.68 -5.54
N HIS A 45 8.05 -2.92 -5.27
CA HIS A 45 6.66 -3.36 -5.50
C HIS A 45 5.65 -2.47 -4.76
N CYS A 46 5.92 -2.15 -3.49
CA CYS A 46 5.05 -1.27 -2.71
C CYS A 46 4.95 0.14 -3.32
N ILE A 47 6.08 0.68 -3.80
CA ILE A 47 6.10 1.99 -4.47
C ILE A 47 5.29 1.93 -5.77
N GLU A 48 5.47 0.88 -6.57
CA GLU A 48 4.78 0.72 -7.85
C GLU A 48 3.27 0.56 -7.66
N MET A 49 2.83 -0.28 -6.73
CA MET A 49 1.40 -0.45 -6.41
C MET A 49 0.75 0.86 -5.95
N LEU A 50 1.44 1.64 -5.10
CA LEU A 50 0.94 2.94 -4.66
C LEU A 50 0.93 3.96 -5.81
N ARG A 51 1.96 3.98 -6.67
CA ARG A 51 2.00 4.83 -7.86
C ARG A 51 0.82 4.54 -8.79
N GLN A 52 0.57 3.27 -9.10
CA GLN A 52 -0.57 2.85 -9.92
C GLN A 52 -1.91 3.28 -9.30
N THR A 53 -2.05 3.13 -7.97
CA THR A 53 -3.25 3.57 -7.24
C THR A 53 -3.46 5.09 -7.36
N LEU A 54 -2.39 5.88 -7.17
CA LEU A 54 -2.44 7.34 -7.27
C LEU A 54 -2.82 7.79 -8.68
N MET A 55 -2.28 7.14 -9.72
CA MET A 55 -2.62 7.42 -11.11
C MET A 55 -4.04 6.98 -11.48
N CYS A 56 -4.51 5.86 -10.93
CA CYS A 56 -5.87 5.38 -11.15
C CYS A 56 -6.90 6.31 -10.51
N HIS A 57 -6.62 6.83 -9.32
CA HIS A 57 -7.51 7.77 -8.65
C HIS A 57 -7.45 9.17 -9.28
N ALA A 58 -6.25 9.61 -9.71
CA ALA A 58 -5.99 10.91 -10.33
C ALA A 58 -6.74 12.06 -9.63
N ASP A 59 -6.46 12.28 -8.34
CA ASP A 59 -7.16 13.28 -7.54
C ASP A 59 -7.05 14.68 -8.17
N THR A 60 -8.20 15.31 -8.41
CA THR A 60 -8.31 16.64 -9.06
C THR A 60 -8.40 17.79 -8.04
N GLY A 61 -8.19 17.54 -6.75
CA GLY A 61 -8.08 18.57 -5.73
C GLY A 61 -6.97 19.57 -6.07
N LEU A 62 -7.27 20.87 -5.98
CA LEU A 62 -6.31 21.93 -6.28
C LEU A 62 -5.54 22.32 -5.01
N ILE A 63 -4.22 22.14 -5.04
CA ILE A 63 -3.32 22.72 -4.04
C ILE A 63 -3.11 24.20 -4.38
N THR A 64 -3.55 25.08 -3.48
CA THR A 64 -3.30 26.52 -3.57
C THR A 64 -2.03 26.90 -2.81
N TYR A 65 -1.55 28.13 -3.02
CA TYR A 65 -0.29 28.61 -2.45
C TYR A 65 -0.51 29.96 -1.76
N ASP A 66 -0.18 30.01 -0.47
CA ASP A 66 -0.41 31.16 0.38
C ASP A 66 0.90 31.81 0.83
N TRP A 67 0.84 33.12 1.13
CA TRP A 67 1.97 33.84 1.72
C TRP A 67 1.98 33.61 3.23
N VAL A 68 3.05 32.98 3.73
CA VAL A 68 3.24 32.71 5.17
C VAL A 68 4.42 33.51 5.68
N ALA A 69 4.24 34.21 6.80
CA ALA A 69 5.30 35.01 7.41
C ALA A 69 6.53 34.14 7.73
N GLY A 70 7.72 34.61 7.35
CA GLY A 70 8.99 33.89 7.53
C GLY A 70 9.38 32.97 6.37
N TYR A 71 8.49 32.74 5.39
CA TYR A 71 8.83 32.03 4.16
C TYR A 71 9.21 33.01 3.05
N SER A 72 10.27 32.68 2.30
CA SER A 72 10.73 33.46 1.15
C SER A 72 9.92 33.21 -0.12
N THR A 73 9.12 32.15 -0.15
CA THR A 73 8.22 31.77 -1.25
C THR A 73 6.85 31.41 -0.70
N GLN A 74 5.85 31.35 -1.57
CA GLN A 74 4.51 30.89 -1.19
C GLN A 74 4.58 29.44 -0.67
N TYR A 75 3.79 29.14 0.36
CA TYR A 75 3.69 27.83 0.97
C TYR A 75 2.44 27.08 0.47
N PRO A 76 2.53 25.80 0.09
CA PRO A 76 1.37 25.04 -0.38
C PRO A 76 0.37 24.77 0.76
N ASP A 77 -0.92 24.96 0.49
CA ASP A 77 -2.00 24.48 1.37
C ASP A 77 -2.40 23.06 0.99
N PHE A 78 -1.96 22.09 1.80
CA PHE A 78 -2.32 20.68 1.65
C PHE A 78 -3.68 20.34 2.28
N SER A 79 -4.37 21.31 2.90
CA SER A 79 -5.67 21.12 3.55
C SER A 79 -6.81 21.14 2.53
N THR A 80 -6.65 20.42 1.43
CA THR A 80 -7.62 20.39 0.34
C THR A 80 -8.85 19.55 0.71
N ARG A 81 -9.99 19.84 0.09
CA ARG A 81 -11.23 19.09 0.34
C ARG A 81 -11.26 17.83 -0.52
N HIS A 82 -11.53 16.69 0.11
CA HIS A 82 -11.71 15.40 -0.56
C HIS A 82 -13.02 14.76 -0.13
N VAL A 83 -13.58 13.89 -0.97
CA VAL A 83 -14.73 13.04 -0.62
C VAL A 83 -14.22 11.62 -0.44
N CYS A 84 -14.24 11.15 0.79
CA CYS A 84 -13.80 9.80 1.12
C CYS A 84 -14.93 8.79 0.91
N ARG A 85 -14.56 7.55 0.56
CA ARG A 85 -15.44 6.40 0.79
C ARG A 85 -15.61 6.20 2.30
N ASP A 86 -16.74 5.62 2.70
CA ASP A 86 -16.96 5.21 4.09
C ASP A 86 -16.06 4.02 4.44
N PHE A 87 -14.84 4.32 4.89
CA PHE A 87 -13.81 3.33 5.15
C PHE A 87 -14.23 2.29 6.20
N PRO A 88 -14.79 2.66 7.38
CA PRO A 88 -15.27 1.67 8.34
C PRO A 88 -16.30 0.71 7.75
N ARG A 89 -17.22 1.22 6.92
CA ARG A 89 -18.23 0.37 6.28
C ARG A 89 -17.62 -0.60 5.28
N VAL A 90 -16.68 -0.14 4.43
CA VAL A 90 -15.98 -1.01 3.47
C VAL A 90 -15.12 -2.05 4.20
N LEU A 91 -14.40 -1.64 5.25
CA LEU A 91 -13.59 -2.53 6.07
C LEU A 91 -14.46 -3.61 6.74
N ARG A 92 -15.59 -3.22 7.33
CA ARG A 92 -16.53 -4.17 7.93
C ARG A 92 -17.06 -5.17 6.91
N TRP A 93 -17.48 -4.68 5.74
CA TRP A 93 -17.94 -5.55 4.67
C TRP A 93 -16.87 -6.56 4.26
N ALA A 94 -15.60 -6.14 4.16
CA ALA A 94 -14.47 -7.02 3.85
C ALA A 94 -14.32 -8.16 4.86
N TYR A 95 -14.39 -7.83 6.16
CA TYR A 95 -14.30 -8.81 7.23
C TYR A 95 -15.49 -9.77 7.25
N ASP A 96 -16.70 -9.25 7.09
CA ASP A 96 -17.94 -10.06 7.14
C ASP A 96 -18.03 -11.06 5.97
N HIS A 97 -17.35 -10.78 4.85
CA HIS A 97 -17.38 -11.60 3.63
C HIS A 97 -16.07 -12.33 3.34
N GLN A 98 -15.13 -12.34 4.29
CA GLN A 98 -13.87 -13.07 4.10
C GLN A 98 -14.13 -14.58 4.00
N VAL A 99 -13.54 -15.21 2.98
CA VAL A 99 -13.56 -16.68 2.84
C VAL A 99 -12.27 -17.22 3.42
N GLY A 100 -12.37 -17.90 4.57
CA GLY A 100 -11.24 -18.63 5.14
C GLY A 100 -10.86 -19.78 4.24
N SER A 101 -9.67 -19.71 3.64
CA SER A 101 -9.06 -20.83 2.93
C SER A 101 -7.89 -21.32 3.77
N PRO A 102 -8.04 -22.42 4.54
CA PRO A 102 -6.93 -23.00 5.29
C PRO A 102 -5.77 -23.30 4.33
N GLU A 103 -4.56 -22.90 4.67
CA GLU A 103 -3.38 -23.08 3.80
C GLU A 103 -3.18 -24.55 3.44
N GLU A 104 -3.50 -25.47 4.35
CA GLU A 104 -3.40 -26.92 4.13
C GLU A 104 -4.36 -27.43 3.03
N ARG A 105 -5.37 -26.63 2.67
CA ARG A 105 -6.33 -26.93 1.60
C ARG A 105 -6.01 -26.22 0.29
N VAL A 106 -5.01 -25.34 0.27
CA VAL A 106 -4.54 -24.69 -0.95
C VAL A 106 -3.59 -25.64 -1.67
N VAL A 107 -4.07 -26.31 -2.71
CA VAL A 107 -3.27 -27.24 -3.52
C VAL A 107 -3.11 -26.73 -4.94
N ARG A 108 -1.94 -27.03 -5.52
CA ARG A 108 -1.66 -26.76 -6.94
C ARG A 108 -2.25 -27.89 -7.78
N LEU A 109 -3.13 -27.57 -8.73
CA LEU A 109 -3.69 -28.55 -9.66
C LEU A 109 -2.72 -28.79 -10.81
N ALA A 110 -2.79 -29.98 -11.41
CA ALA A 110 -1.86 -30.41 -12.47
C ALA A 110 -1.99 -29.60 -13.76
N ASP A 111 -3.14 -28.96 -13.97
CA ASP A 111 -3.49 -28.13 -15.13
C ASP A 111 -3.39 -26.62 -14.85
N ASN A 112 -2.81 -26.22 -13.70
CA ASN A 112 -2.57 -24.81 -13.41
C ASN A 112 -1.61 -24.20 -14.44
N VAL A 113 -2.00 -23.06 -15.02
CA VAL A 113 -1.15 -22.26 -15.90
C VAL A 113 -0.37 -21.26 -15.07
N ASP A 114 0.96 -21.32 -15.15
CA ASP A 114 1.84 -20.35 -14.52
C ASP A 114 1.99 -19.11 -15.39
N LEU A 115 2.03 -17.94 -14.76
CA LEU A 115 2.46 -16.72 -15.43
C LEU A 115 3.97 -16.79 -15.69
N ALA A 116 4.41 -16.30 -16.85
CA ALA A 116 5.83 -16.31 -17.21
C ALA A 116 6.65 -15.34 -16.35
N GLU A 117 6.03 -14.27 -15.88
CA GLU A 117 6.63 -13.22 -15.05
C GLU A 117 5.60 -12.76 -14.00
N GLU A 118 6.09 -12.17 -12.91
CA GLU A 118 5.24 -11.47 -11.96
C GLU A 118 4.63 -10.23 -12.63
N PRO A 119 3.31 -9.99 -12.48
CA PRO A 119 2.63 -8.84 -13.09
C PRO A 119 3.09 -7.49 -12.50
#